data_AF-A0A5C5FSC3-F1
#
_entry.id   AF-A0A5C5FSC3-F1
#
_cell.length_a   1.000
_cell.length_b   1.000
_cell.length_c   1.000
_cell.angle_alpha   90.00
_cell.angle_beta   90.00
_cell.angle_gamma   90.00
#
_symmetry.space_group_name_H-M   'P 1'
#
loop_
_entity.id
_entity.type
_entity.pdbx_description
1 polymer ?
#
loop_
_entity_poly.entity_id
_entity_poly.type
_entity_poly.pdbx_seq_one_letter_code
_entity_poly.pdbx_strand_id
1 'polypeptide(L)'
;MAADKPTRPGTELHALLGLSPSAPQLAAFLSDLESSTSHPAPPPPEVKPYSDIVYLNYRHIGLSLSFAPSAGYRPSPTSSLDDIRREGDAGRLKCTGVDLYNHDAAARPPPRDKGKAPRQRAEDRWERFPAYPVLLPSPSSSASSSSPANPAPFPLDPTTTGSSLLSHLGEPTRKGGGSSSTPALGIWTEWTPLGVMVEWASSGLGAWDKGGESTWRCVSVFEPGGGGAKGGA
;
A
#
# COMPACT_ATOMS: atom_id res chain seq x y z
N MET A 1 -26.96 25.15 8.80
CA MET A 1 -25.52 25.43 8.98
C MET A 1 -24.83 24.08 9.13
N ALA A 2 -24.20 23.58 8.07
CA ALA A 2 -23.36 22.39 8.18
C ALA A 2 -22.08 22.80 8.90
N ALA A 3 -21.81 22.18 10.05
CA ALA A 3 -20.55 22.39 10.75
C ALA A 3 -19.41 21.92 9.84
N ASP A 4 -18.45 22.80 9.60
CA ASP A 4 -17.21 22.51 8.89
C ASP A 4 -16.48 21.43 9.70
N LYS A 5 -16.49 20.18 9.21
CA LYS A 5 -15.74 19.11 9.87
C LYS A 5 -14.27 19.46 9.73
N PRO A 6 -13.47 19.43 10.81
CA PRO A 6 -12.03 19.65 10.70
C PRO A 6 -11.46 18.64 9.72
N THR A 7 -10.99 19.13 8.58
CA THR A 7 -10.34 18.33 7.54
C THR A 7 -9.09 17.72 8.16
N ARG A 8 -9.04 16.39 8.30
CA ARG A 8 -7.83 15.73 8.79
C ARG A 8 -6.67 16.09 7.86
N PRO A 9 -5.46 16.38 8.39
CA PRO A 9 -4.27 16.44 7.56
C PRO A 9 -4.12 15.09 6.84
N GLY A 10 -3.74 15.12 5.56
CA GLY A 10 -3.59 13.89 4.79
C GLY A 10 -2.45 13.00 5.30
N THR A 11 -2.48 11.74 4.90
CA THR A 11 -1.55 10.70 5.37
C THR A 11 -0.32 10.59 4.47
N GLU A 12 0.86 10.92 4.99
CA GLU A 12 2.15 10.85 4.29
C GLU A 12 2.85 9.52 4.57
N LEU A 13 2.85 8.60 3.60
CA LEU A 13 3.39 7.24 3.80
C LEU A 13 4.91 7.13 3.61
N HIS A 14 5.51 7.98 2.76
CA HIS A 14 6.95 7.97 2.52
C HIS A 14 7.75 8.25 3.80
N ALA A 15 7.16 8.94 4.78
CA ALA A 15 7.77 9.18 6.09
C ALA A 15 7.99 7.90 6.90
N LEU A 16 7.33 6.78 6.55
CA LEU A 16 7.50 5.48 7.21
C LEU A 16 8.69 4.69 6.64
N LEU A 17 9.14 5.01 5.44
CA LEU A 17 10.27 4.34 4.80
C LEU A 17 11.56 4.60 5.60
N GLY A 18 12.40 3.56 5.69
CA GLY A 18 13.64 3.56 6.47
C GLY A 18 13.46 3.33 7.97
N LEU A 19 12.23 3.40 8.52
CA LEU A 19 11.98 3.19 9.95
C LEU A 19 12.19 1.73 10.38
N SER A 20 12.61 1.53 11.63
CA SER A 20 12.60 0.21 12.29
C SER A 20 11.16 -0.25 12.62
N PRO A 21 10.87 -1.56 12.66
CA PRO A 21 9.61 -2.10 13.20
C PRO A 21 9.21 -1.60 14.60
N SER A 22 10.18 -1.17 15.40
CA SER A 22 10.02 -0.67 16.77
C SER A 22 10.12 0.86 16.89
N ALA A 23 10.27 1.57 15.76
CA ALA A 23 10.44 3.02 15.78
C ALA A 23 9.23 3.72 16.46
N PRO A 24 9.45 4.67 17.39
CA PRO A 24 8.35 5.37 18.06
C PRO A 24 7.38 6.06 17.11
N GLN A 25 7.89 6.60 15.99
CA GLN A 25 7.10 7.23 14.94
C GLN A 25 6.14 6.23 14.27
N LEU A 26 6.61 5.02 14.01
CA LEU A 26 5.77 3.96 13.44
C LEU A 26 4.70 3.50 14.44
N ALA A 27 5.08 3.34 15.71
CA ALA A 27 4.14 2.97 16.77
C ALA A 27 3.04 4.05 16.96
N ALA A 28 3.42 5.32 16.94
CA ALA A 28 2.47 6.44 17.03
C ALA A 28 1.52 6.47 15.82
N PHE A 29 2.04 6.25 14.62
CA PHE A 29 1.25 6.15 13.39
C PHE A 29 0.22 5.01 13.47
N LEU A 30 0.65 3.80 13.86
CA LEU A 30 -0.25 2.65 14.01
C LEU A 30 -1.32 2.90 15.08
N SER A 31 -0.95 3.51 16.21
CA SER A 31 -1.89 3.84 17.28
C SER A 31 -2.97 4.85 16.84
N ASP A 32 -2.61 5.85 16.03
CA ASP A 32 -3.57 6.82 15.48
C ASP A 32 -4.54 6.15 14.48
N LEU A 33 -4.03 5.24 13.64
CA LEU A 33 -4.87 4.45 12.73
C LEU A 33 -5.85 3.54 13.50
N GLU A 34 -5.36 2.81 14.49
CA GLU A 34 -6.17 1.90 15.31
C GLU A 34 -7.26 2.66 16.07
N SER A 35 -6.93 3.87 16.58
CA SER A 35 -7.90 4.77 17.25
C SER A 35 -9.02 5.25 16.32
N SER A 36 -8.80 5.21 15.01
CA SER A 36 -9.81 5.53 14.00
C SER A 36 -10.71 4.34 13.65
N THR A 37 -10.43 3.15 14.18
CA THR A 37 -11.23 1.95 13.97
C THR A 37 -12.12 1.64 15.17
N SER A 38 -13.21 0.90 14.96
CA SER A 38 -14.14 0.52 16.04
C SER A 38 -13.71 -0.74 16.80
N HIS A 39 -12.46 -1.20 16.63
CA HIS A 39 -11.97 -2.41 17.28
C HIS A 39 -11.52 -2.12 18.72
N PRO A 40 -12.13 -2.75 19.75
CA PRO A 40 -11.84 -2.44 21.16
C PRO A 40 -10.46 -2.94 21.62
N ALA A 41 -9.89 -3.92 20.92
CA ALA A 41 -8.51 -4.38 21.09
C ALA A 41 -7.98 -4.79 19.72
N PRO A 42 -7.15 -3.97 19.06
CA PRO A 42 -6.64 -4.28 17.73
C PRO A 42 -5.78 -5.55 17.78
N PRO A 43 -5.99 -6.52 16.87
CA PRO A 43 -5.19 -7.74 16.85
C PRO A 43 -3.75 -7.43 16.44
N PRO A 44 -2.76 -8.20 16.92
CA PRO A 44 -1.38 -8.03 16.49
C PRO A 44 -1.23 -8.28 14.98
N PRO A 45 -0.19 -7.73 14.33
CA PRO A 45 0.05 -8.00 12.92
C PRO A 45 0.38 -9.48 12.69
N GLU A 46 -0.04 -9.99 11.53
CA GLU A 46 0.46 -11.26 11.03
C GLU A 46 1.89 -11.06 10.51
N VAL A 47 2.85 -11.82 11.07
CA VAL A 47 4.25 -11.78 10.67
C VAL A 47 4.49 -12.82 9.57
N LYS A 48 4.96 -12.36 8.39
CA LYS A 48 5.42 -13.25 7.31
C LYS A 48 6.90 -13.01 7.02
N PRO A 49 7.79 -13.75 7.70
CA PRO A 49 9.22 -13.63 7.47
C PRO A 49 9.67 -14.48 6.29
N TYR A 50 10.46 -13.85 5.41
CA TYR A 50 11.21 -14.47 4.34
C TYR A 50 12.69 -14.10 4.52
N SER A 51 13.58 -14.85 3.89
CA SER A 51 15.02 -14.65 4.07
C SER A 51 15.52 -13.26 3.64
N ASP A 52 14.77 -12.58 2.77
CA ASP A 52 15.10 -11.31 2.13
C ASP A 52 14.10 -10.18 2.43
N ILE A 53 13.01 -10.47 3.15
CA ILE A 53 11.98 -9.48 3.52
C ILE A 53 11.13 -10.00 4.68
N VAL A 54 10.64 -9.11 5.53
CA VAL A 54 9.62 -9.43 6.55
C VAL A 54 8.40 -8.57 6.32
N TYR A 55 7.22 -9.19 6.23
CA TYR A 55 5.95 -8.46 6.21
C TYR A 55 5.30 -8.44 7.59
N LEU A 56 4.85 -7.27 8.00
CA LEU A 56 3.91 -7.09 9.11
C LEU A 56 2.55 -6.68 8.54
N ASN A 57 1.60 -7.61 8.53
CA ASN A 57 0.29 -7.43 7.93
C ASN A 57 -0.74 -7.02 8.99
N TYR A 58 -1.19 -5.77 8.95
CA TYR A 58 -2.27 -5.23 9.76
C TYR A 58 -3.57 -5.26 8.96
N ARG A 59 -4.09 -6.48 8.75
CA ARG A 59 -5.25 -6.71 7.86
C ARG A 59 -6.50 -5.95 8.28
N HIS A 60 -6.72 -5.82 9.58
CA HIS A 60 -7.87 -5.12 10.17
C HIS A 60 -7.87 -3.60 9.92
N ILE A 61 -6.74 -3.01 9.51
CA ILE A 61 -6.65 -1.61 9.11
C ILE A 61 -6.16 -1.45 7.66
N GLY A 62 -6.17 -2.53 6.87
CA GLY A 62 -5.81 -2.47 5.46
C GLY A 62 -4.37 -2.02 5.18
N LEU A 63 -3.41 -2.39 6.04
CA LEU A 63 -2.01 -1.93 5.97
C LEU A 63 -1.03 -3.11 5.99
N SER A 64 -0.08 -3.14 5.07
CA SER A 64 1.08 -4.04 5.08
C SER A 64 2.36 -3.22 5.15
N LEU A 65 3.30 -3.64 5.99
CA LEU A 65 4.64 -3.04 6.08
C LEU A 65 5.68 -4.08 5.70
N SER A 66 6.57 -3.74 4.79
CA SER A 66 7.65 -4.60 4.30
C SER A 66 8.99 -4.10 4.86
N PHE A 67 9.76 -4.99 5.50
CA PHE A 67 11.05 -4.67 6.10
C PHE A 67 12.18 -5.48 5.45
N ALA A 68 13.16 -4.78 4.86
CA ALA A 68 14.33 -5.42 4.29
C ALA A 68 15.39 -5.72 5.36
N PRO A 69 15.91 -6.96 5.42
CA PRO A 69 17.03 -7.30 6.28
C PRO A 69 18.33 -6.71 5.75
N SER A 70 19.24 -6.40 6.67
CA SER A 70 20.57 -5.87 6.36
C SER A 70 21.64 -6.46 7.31
N ALA A 71 22.90 -6.12 7.08
CA ALA A 71 24.04 -6.59 7.89
C ALA A 71 24.10 -8.13 8.05
N GLY A 72 23.72 -8.87 7.00
CA GLY A 72 23.77 -10.33 6.99
C GLY A 72 22.66 -11.04 7.78
N TYR A 73 21.72 -10.30 8.38
CA TYR A 73 20.54 -10.90 8.99
C TYR A 73 19.70 -11.62 7.95
N ARG A 74 19.18 -12.80 8.31
CA ARG A 74 18.24 -13.58 7.51
C ARG A 74 17.10 -14.04 8.43
N PRO A 75 15.89 -13.49 8.29
CA PRO A 75 14.75 -13.91 9.08
C PRO A 75 14.47 -15.41 8.93
N SER A 76 14.09 -16.06 10.03
CA SER A 76 13.63 -17.44 10.01
C SER A 76 12.13 -17.47 9.68
N PRO A 77 11.61 -18.49 8.97
CA PRO A 77 10.17 -18.72 8.82
C PRO A 77 9.40 -18.76 10.15
N THR A 78 10.08 -19.03 11.26
CA THR A 78 9.52 -19.09 12.61
C THR A 78 9.76 -17.83 13.44
N SER A 79 10.30 -16.75 12.85
CA SER A 79 10.59 -15.51 13.58
C SER A 79 9.30 -14.88 14.12
N SER A 80 9.27 -14.61 15.42
CA SER A 80 8.16 -13.96 16.10
C SER A 80 8.21 -12.43 15.94
N LEU A 81 7.12 -11.73 16.26
CA LEU A 81 7.09 -10.26 16.24
C LEU A 81 8.15 -9.65 17.16
N ASP A 82 8.40 -10.25 18.32
CA ASP A 82 9.42 -9.76 19.27
C ASP A 82 10.84 -9.96 18.73
N ASP A 83 11.09 -11.04 17.98
CA ASP A 83 12.35 -11.21 17.25
C ASP A 83 12.53 -10.10 16.22
N ILE A 84 11.50 -9.85 15.41
CA ILE A 84 11.52 -8.81 14.38
C ILE A 84 11.79 -7.43 14.98
N ARG A 85 11.16 -7.09 16.11
CA ARG A 85 11.39 -5.82 16.82
C ARG A 85 12.82 -5.71 17.34
N ARG A 86 13.31 -6.74 18.02
CA ARG A 86 14.69 -6.78 18.55
C ARG A 86 15.74 -6.63 17.44
N GLU A 87 15.49 -7.26 16.29
CA GLU A 87 16.37 -7.17 15.11
C GLU A 87 16.28 -5.78 14.44
N GLY A 88 15.10 -5.17 14.46
CA GLY A 88 14.87 -3.77 14.10
C GLY A 88 15.66 -2.78 14.97
N ASP A 89 15.59 -2.93 16.30
CA ASP A 89 16.34 -2.13 17.27
C ASP A 89 17.86 -2.26 17.07
N ALA A 90 18.31 -3.44 16.66
CA ALA A 90 19.71 -3.67 16.28
C ALA A 90 20.09 -3.06 14.91
N GLY A 91 19.18 -2.34 14.25
CA GLY A 91 19.40 -1.69 12.95
C GLY A 91 19.46 -2.66 11.76
N ARG A 92 19.04 -3.91 11.95
CA ARG A 92 19.14 -4.97 10.93
C ARG A 92 17.89 -5.10 10.07
N LEU A 93 16.83 -4.36 10.36
CA LEU A 93 15.61 -4.27 9.56
C LEU A 93 15.20 -2.81 9.35
N LYS A 94 14.79 -2.48 8.12
CA LYS A 94 14.26 -1.16 7.77
C LYS A 94 13.04 -1.29 6.88
N CYS A 95 12.04 -0.45 7.08
CA CYS A 95 10.85 -0.42 6.24
C CYS A 95 11.25 0.02 4.82
N THR A 96 10.92 -0.78 3.82
CA THR A 96 11.21 -0.49 2.41
C THR A 96 9.95 -0.44 1.56
N GLY A 97 8.81 -0.83 2.12
CA GLY A 97 7.53 -0.85 1.42
C GLY A 97 6.36 -0.70 2.38
N VAL A 98 5.34 0.03 1.93
CA VAL A 98 4.07 0.21 2.61
C VAL A 98 2.96 -0.08 1.60
N ASP A 99 2.11 -1.06 1.86
CA ASP A 99 0.93 -1.32 1.03
C ASP A 99 -0.33 -0.93 1.78
N LEU A 100 -1.19 -0.16 1.12
CA LEU A 100 -2.52 0.15 1.60
C LEU A 100 -3.58 -0.53 0.74
N TYR A 101 -4.62 -1.02 1.39
CA TYR A 101 -5.72 -1.71 0.75
C TYR A 101 -7.01 -0.88 0.77
N ASN A 102 -7.65 -0.79 -0.38
CA ASN A 102 -8.95 -0.17 -0.58
C ASN A 102 -10.01 -1.23 -0.88
N HIS A 103 -10.16 -2.18 0.03
CA HIS A 103 -11.13 -3.24 -0.11
C HIS A 103 -12.53 -2.77 0.30
N ASP A 104 -13.29 -2.24 -0.66
CA ASP A 104 -14.70 -2.00 -0.44
C ASP A 104 -15.49 -3.31 -0.45
N ALA A 105 -16.31 -3.54 0.58
CA ALA A 105 -17.15 -4.74 0.67
C ALA A 105 -18.13 -4.85 -0.50
N ALA A 106 -18.52 -3.71 -1.08
CA ALA A 106 -19.50 -3.59 -2.16
C ALA A 106 -18.93 -3.83 -3.57
N ALA A 107 -17.63 -3.60 -3.80
CA ALA A 107 -16.98 -3.77 -5.11
C ALA A 107 -16.65 -5.24 -5.43
N ARG A 108 -17.15 -6.18 -4.63
CA ARG A 108 -16.87 -7.61 -4.79
C ARG A 108 -17.64 -8.14 -6.01
N PRO A 109 -16.98 -8.78 -7.00
CA PRO A 109 -17.73 -9.56 -7.97
C PRO A 109 -18.54 -10.61 -7.22
N PRO A 110 -19.79 -10.90 -7.63
CA PRO A 110 -20.58 -11.96 -7.02
C PRO A 110 -19.75 -13.26 -7.04
N PRO A 111 -19.89 -14.12 -6.00
CA PRO A 111 -19.17 -15.37 -5.96
C PRO A 111 -19.37 -16.12 -7.28
N ARG A 112 -18.26 -16.45 -7.97
CA ARG A 112 -18.29 -17.32 -9.14
C ARG A 112 -19.01 -18.62 -8.75
N ASP A 113 -19.75 -19.17 -9.70
CA ASP A 113 -20.61 -20.34 -9.51
C ASP A 113 -19.98 -21.44 -8.65
N LYS A 114 -20.85 -22.09 -7.89
CA LYS A 114 -20.59 -23.11 -6.86
C LYS A 114 -19.72 -24.27 -7.38
N GLY A 115 -18.41 -24.06 -7.49
CA GLY A 115 -17.51 -25.12 -7.91
C GLY A 115 -16.06 -24.64 -8.01
N LYS A 116 -15.27 -24.97 -6.98
CA LYS A 116 -13.80 -25.08 -7.03
C LYS A 116 -12.92 -23.83 -6.87
N ALA A 117 -13.42 -22.69 -6.37
CA ALA A 117 -12.52 -21.70 -5.78
C ALA A 117 -12.44 -21.93 -4.25
N PRO A 118 -11.24 -22.09 -3.65
CA PRO A 118 -11.13 -22.10 -2.20
C PRO A 118 -11.71 -20.80 -1.67
N ARG A 119 -12.71 -20.90 -0.79
CA ARG A 119 -13.25 -19.73 -0.07
C ARG A 119 -12.07 -19.10 0.67
N GLN A 120 -11.69 -17.88 0.27
CA GLN A 120 -10.75 -17.09 1.05
C GLN A 120 -11.32 -16.99 2.46
N ARG A 121 -10.53 -17.40 3.45
CA ARG A 121 -11.00 -17.41 4.83
C ARG A 121 -11.25 -15.97 5.26
N ALA A 122 -12.22 -15.78 6.16
CA ALA A 122 -12.53 -14.45 6.66
C ALA A 122 -11.31 -13.78 7.31
N GLU A 123 -10.44 -14.57 7.94
CA GLU A 123 -9.14 -14.18 8.52
C GLU A 123 -8.09 -13.71 7.50
N ASP A 124 -8.21 -14.11 6.23
CA ASP A 124 -7.31 -13.66 5.14
C ASP A 124 -7.80 -12.38 4.46
N ARG A 125 -8.86 -11.75 4.98
CA ARG A 125 -9.46 -10.57 4.37
C ARG A 125 -8.80 -9.30 4.89
N TRP A 126 -8.47 -8.43 3.94
CA TRP A 126 -8.04 -7.06 4.23
C TRP A 126 -9.25 -6.15 4.40
N GLU A 127 -9.24 -5.34 5.46
CA GLU A 127 -10.13 -4.20 5.63
C GLU A 127 -9.63 -3.01 4.78
N ARG A 128 -10.44 -1.96 4.71
CA ARG A 128 -10.09 -0.72 4.03
C ARG A 128 -9.26 0.16 4.96
N PHE A 129 -8.22 0.78 4.41
CA PHE A 129 -7.40 1.73 5.15
C PHE A 129 -8.26 2.88 5.74
N PRO A 130 -8.08 3.33 6.99
CA PRO A 130 -9.01 4.28 7.61
C PRO A 130 -8.62 5.76 7.47
N ALA A 131 -7.39 6.09 7.05
CA ALA A 131 -6.85 7.46 7.12
C ALA A 131 -6.68 8.11 5.74
N TYR A 132 -7.77 8.66 5.20
CA TYR A 132 -7.79 9.41 3.95
C TYR A 132 -7.86 10.93 4.16
N PRO A 133 -7.38 11.74 3.20
CA PRO A 133 -6.71 11.33 1.95
C PRO A 133 -5.28 10.84 2.20
N VAL A 134 -4.80 9.90 1.38
CA VAL A 134 -3.38 9.50 1.37
C VAL A 134 -2.65 10.44 0.43
N LEU A 135 -1.57 11.06 0.89
CA LEU A 135 -0.84 12.06 0.11
C LEU A 135 0.25 11.36 -0.72
N LEU A 136 0.09 11.37 -2.04
CA LEU A 136 1.09 10.84 -2.96
C LEU A 136 2.02 11.97 -3.44
N PRO A 137 3.32 11.70 -3.63
CA PRO A 137 4.25 12.69 -4.17
C PRO A 137 3.81 13.16 -5.55
N SER A 138 3.99 14.46 -5.81
CA SER A 138 3.78 15.03 -7.13
C SER A 138 5.09 15.03 -7.93
N PRO A 139 5.03 14.78 -9.25
CA PRO A 139 6.20 14.88 -10.11
C PRO A 139 6.74 16.31 -10.08
N SER A 140 8.00 16.48 -9.72
CA SER A 140 8.69 17.77 -9.82
C SER A 140 8.77 18.15 -11.29
N SER A 141 8.12 19.27 -11.67
CA SER A 141 8.21 19.79 -13.03
C SER A 141 9.66 20.14 -13.34
N SER A 142 10.28 19.43 -14.27
CA SER A 142 11.64 19.71 -14.71
C SER A 142 11.70 21.09 -15.37
N ALA A 143 12.30 22.04 -14.65
CA ALA A 143 13.07 23.20 -15.12
C ALA A 143 12.56 23.95 -16.38
N SER A 144 11.76 25.01 -16.18
CA SER A 144 11.79 26.18 -17.08
C SER A 144 11.15 27.46 -16.54
N SER A 145 10.78 27.56 -15.26
CA SER A 145 10.35 28.84 -14.69
C SER A 145 10.91 29.05 -13.29
N SER A 146 11.31 30.29 -13.05
CA SER A 146 12.07 30.83 -11.92
C SER A 146 11.29 30.90 -10.60
N SER A 147 10.51 29.86 -10.25
CA SER A 147 9.81 29.79 -8.97
C SER A 147 9.82 28.37 -8.41
N PRO A 148 10.34 28.15 -7.19
CA PRO A 148 10.41 26.84 -6.55
C PRO A 148 9.07 26.55 -5.87
N ALA A 149 7.99 26.43 -6.64
CA ALA A 149 6.75 25.89 -6.11
C ALA A 149 6.85 24.37 -6.16
N ASN A 150 7.17 23.74 -5.03
CA ASN A 150 7.06 22.29 -4.89
C ASN A 150 5.58 21.94 -5.14
N PRO A 151 5.23 21.14 -6.18
CA PRO A 151 3.84 20.87 -6.48
C PRO A 151 3.17 20.18 -5.29
N ALA A 152 1.96 20.62 -4.94
CA ALA A 152 1.20 20.05 -3.83
C ALA A 152 1.02 18.53 -4.03
N PRO A 153 1.08 17.71 -2.97
CA PRO A 153 0.88 16.27 -3.08
C PRO A 153 -0.53 15.95 -3.59
N PHE A 154 -0.67 14.81 -4.27
CA PHE A 154 -1.97 14.35 -4.76
C PHE A 154 -2.77 13.69 -3.63
N PRO A 155 -4.01 14.13 -3.35
CA PRO A 155 -4.86 13.49 -2.36
C PRO A 155 -5.50 12.23 -2.96
N LEU A 156 -4.94 11.06 -2.67
CA LEU A 156 -5.51 9.77 -3.03
C LEU A 156 -6.65 9.42 -2.07
N ASP A 157 -7.87 9.58 -2.58
CA ASP A 157 -9.09 9.11 -1.94
C ASP A 157 -9.47 7.69 -2.40
N PRO A 158 -10.29 6.97 -1.64
CA PRO A 158 -10.77 5.63 -2.01
C PRO A 158 -11.54 5.56 -3.32
N THR A 159 -12.20 6.66 -3.68
CA THR A 159 -12.98 6.79 -4.91
C THR A 159 -12.12 7.28 -6.08
N THR A 160 -10.82 7.49 -5.89
CA THR A 160 -9.91 7.90 -6.95
C THR A 160 -9.86 6.83 -8.03
N THR A 161 -10.13 7.24 -9.27
CA THR A 161 -10.08 6.40 -10.45
C THR A 161 -8.70 6.42 -11.12
N GLY A 162 -8.45 5.45 -11.99
CA GLY A 162 -7.26 5.43 -12.84
C GLY A 162 -7.06 6.71 -13.63
N SER A 163 -8.11 7.21 -14.29
CA SER A 163 -8.07 8.41 -15.13
C SER A 163 -7.70 9.67 -14.35
N SER A 164 -8.23 9.81 -13.13
CA SER A 164 -7.91 10.93 -12.24
C SER A 164 -6.43 10.91 -11.84
N LEU A 165 -5.93 9.74 -11.42
CA LEU A 165 -4.53 9.61 -11.02
C LEU A 165 -3.57 9.82 -12.18
N LEU A 166 -3.85 9.26 -13.36
CA LEU A 166 -3.02 9.42 -14.56
C LEU A 166 -3.00 10.88 -15.04
N SER A 167 -4.12 11.59 -14.93
CA SER A 167 -4.19 13.01 -15.30
C SER A 167 -3.30 13.88 -14.41
N HIS A 168 -3.03 13.44 -13.17
CA HIS A 168 -2.16 14.15 -12.23
C HIS A 168 -0.68 13.70 -12.29
N LEU A 169 -0.42 12.38 -12.27
CA LEU A 169 0.93 11.83 -12.23
C LEU A 169 1.58 11.64 -13.61
N GLY A 170 0.80 11.71 -14.69
CA GLY A 170 1.27 11.43 -16.05
C GLY A 170 1.44 9.94 -16.34
N GLU A 171 2.15 9.63 -17.43
CA GLU A 171 2.35 8.25 -17.89
C GLU A 171 3.21 7.46 -16.87
N PRO A 172 2.77 6.24 -16.47
CA PRO A 172 3.56 5.39 -15.59
C PRO A 172 4.82 4.86 -16.30
N THR A 173 5.91 4.77 -15.56
CA THR A 173 7.18 4.17 -16.01
C THR A 173 7.05 2.68 -16.32
N ARG A 174 6.22 1.95 -15.58
CA ARG A 174 5.98 0.51 -15.78
C ARG A 174 4.50 0.21 -15.63
N LYS A 175 4.04 -0.81 -16.32
CA LYS A 175 2.65 -1.29 -16.25
C LYS A 175 2.57 -2.77 -16.59
N GLY A 176 1.57 -3.46 -16.06
CA GLY A 176 1.42 -4.89 -16.30
C GLY A 176 0.11 -5.46 -15.74
N GLY A 177 -0.06 -6.78 -15.86
CA GLY A 177 -1.28 -7.47 -15.43
C GLY A 177 -2.36 -7.53 -16.52
N GLY A 178 -3.56 -7.99 -16.13
CA GLY A 178 -4.69 -8.18 -17.05
C GLY A 178 -4.59 -9.41 -17.97
N SER A 179 -3.56 -10.24 -17.80
CA SER A 179 -3.44 -11.53 -18.52
C SER A 179 -4.39 -12.57 -17.93
N SER A 180 -4.97 -13.41 -18.80
CA SER A 180 -5.76 -14.57 -18.39
C SER A 180 -4.94 -15.69 -17.73
N SER A 181 -3.61 -15.66 -17.86
CA SER A 181 -2.70 -16.68 -17.30
C SER A 181 -2.36 -16.48 -15.81
N THR A 182 -2.48 -15.26 -15.29
CA THR A 182 -2.24 -14.91 -13.87
C THR A 182 -3.47 -14.22 -13.28
N PRO A 183 -4.58 -14.96 -13.04
CA PRO A 183 -5.87 -14.38 -12.66
C PRO A 183 -5.89 -13.69 -11.29
N ALA A 184 -4.79 -13.75 -10.51
CA ALA A 184 -4.73 -13.24 -9.14
C ALA A 184 -4.46 -11.73 -9.05
N LEU A 185 -3.81 -11.14 -10.06
CA LEU A 185 -3.41 -9.73 -10.06
C LEU A 185 -4.21 -8.96 -11.10
N GLY A 186 -4.81 -7.84 -10.69
CA GLY A 186 -5.40 -6.87 -11.60
C GLY A 186 -4.36 -6.24 -12.53
N ILE A 187 -4.79 -5.28 -13.35
CA ILE A 187 -3.83 -4.39 -14.00
C ILE A 187 -3.19 -3.47 -12.95
N TRP A 188 -1.92 -3.11 -13.17
CA TRP A 188 -1.18 -2.22 -12.28
C TRP A 188 -0.32 -1.24 -13.07
N THR A 189 -0.04 -0.11 -12.44
CA THR A 189 0.78 0.99 -12.97
C THR A 189 1.76 1.46 -11.91
N GLU A 190 3.00 1.76 -12.31
CA GLU A 190 4.09 2.16 -11.41
C GLU A 190 4.80 3.42 -11.91
N TRP A 191 4.92 4.40 -11.01
CA TRP A 191 5.74 5.61 -11.14
C TRP A 191 7.00 5.44 -10.29
N THR A 192 7.99 4.69 -10.80
CA THR A 192 9.23 4.35 -10.10
C THR A 192 9.97 5.59 -9.56
N PRO A 193 10.07 6.72 -10.28
CA PRO A 193 10.71 7.94 -9.75
C PRO A 193 10.00 8.53 -8.53
N LEU A 194 8.71 8.22 -8.33
CA LEU A 194 7.92 8.67 -7.19
C LEU A 194 7.84 7.62 -6.07
N GLY A 195 8.27 6.39 -6.34
CA GLY A 195 8.14 5.30 -5.37
C GLY A 195 6.69 4.85 -5.18
N VAL A 196 5.86 4.86 -6.23
CA VAL A 196 4.43 4.54 -6.15
C VAL A 196 4.05 3.48 -7.19
N MET A 197 3.33 2.44 -6.75
CA MET A 197 2.65 1.47 -7.61
C MET A 197 1.18 1.38 -7.19
N VAL A 198 0.28 1.29 -8.16
CA VAL A 198 -1.16 1.14 -7.91
C VAL A 198 -1.67 -0.08 -8.67
N GLU A 199 -2.33 -0.99 -7.94
CA GLU A 199 -3.17 -2.05 -8.51
C GLU A 199 -4.60 -1.53 -8.62
N TRP A 200 -5.19 -1.65 -9.81
CA TRP A 200 -6.55 -1.20 -10.07
C TRP A 200 -7.55 -2.32 -9.80
N ALA A 201 -8.77 -1.96 -9.41
CA ALA A 201 -9.90 -2.88 -9.27
C ALA A 201 -10.46 -3.32 -10.64
N SER A 202 -9.57 -3.62 -11.60
CA SER A 202 -9.88 -4.07 -12.95
C SER A 202 -9.06 -5.33 -13.27
N SER A 203 -9.75 -6.42 -13.63
CA SER A 203 -9.12 -7.72 -13.90
C SER A 203 -9.85 -8.48 -15.02
N GLY A 204 -9.16 -9.48 -15.59
CA GLY A 204 -9.68 -10.31 -16.68
C GLY A 204 -9.66 -9.64 -18.05
N LEU A 205 -10.44 -10.20 -18.98
CA LEU A 205 -10.51 -9.72 -20.36
C LEU A 205 -11.05 -8.28 -20.42
N GLY A 206 -10.35 -7.39 -21.13
CA GLY A 206 -10.70 -5.96 -21.22
C GLY A 206 -10.39 -5.17 -19.94
N ALA A 207 -9.54 -5.68 -19.05
CA ALA A 207 -9.17 -4.97 -17.83
C ALA A 207 -8.51 -3.60 -18.11
N TRP A 208 -7.69 -3.52 -19.16
CA TRP A 208 -7.06 -2.27 -19.59
C TRP A 208 -8.08 -1.22 -20.04
N ASP A 209 -9.13 -1.64 -20.76
CA ASP A 209 -10.19 -0.73 -21.24
C ASP A 209 -10.99 -0.11 -20.08
N LYS A 210 -11.16 -0.87 -18.99
CA LYS A 210 -11.90 -0.46 -17.79
C LYS A 210 -11.03 0.21 -16.73
N GLY A 211 -9.70 0.16 -16.88
CA GLY A 211 -8.75 0.59 -15.87
C GLY A 211 -8.88 2.06 -15.48
N GLY A 212 -9.13 2.92 -16.47
CA GLY A 212 -9.29 4.35 -16.25
C GLY A 212 -10.48 4.71 -15.37
N GLU A 213 -11.57 3.95 -15.42
CA GLU A 213 -12.78 4.20 -14.62
C GLU A 213 -12.75 3.45 -13.28
N SER A 214 -11.84 2.48 -13.13
CA SER A 214 -11.76 1.65 -11.94
C SER A 214 -11.08 2.40 -10.80
N THR A 215 -11.59 2.21 -9.59
CA THR A 215 -10.88 2.65 -8.37
C THR A 215 -9.65 1.78 -8.14
N TRP A 216 -8.71 2.28 -7.36
CA TRP A 216 -7.57 1.48 -6.92
C TRP A 216 -8.01 0.44 -5.88
N ARG A 217 -7.32 -0.71 -5.87
CA ARG A 217 -7.49 -1.79 -4.90
C ARG A 217 -6.36 -1.81 -3.89
N CYS A 218 -5.13 -1.60 -4.35
CA CYS A 218 -3.93 -1.55 -3.54
C CYS A 218 -3.05 -0.41 -4.03
N VAL A 219 -2.46 0.35 -3.11
CA VAL A 219 -1.35 1.26 -3.42
C VAL A 219 -0.14 0.84 -2.61
N SER A 220 1.00 0.74 -3.29
CA SER A 220 2.29 0.44 -2.68
C SER A 220 3.18 1.66 -2.76
N VAL A 221 3.77 2.05 -1.63
CA VAL A 221 4.77 3.11 -1.50
C VAL A 221 6.11 2.48 -1.15
N PHE A 222 7.17 2.87 -1.86
CA PHE A 222 8.52 2.37 -1.71
C PHE A 222 9.55 3.49 -1.97
N GLU A 223 10.83 3.20 -1.77
CA GLU A 223 11.89 4.19 -1.98
C GLU A 223 11.90 4.71 -3.43
N PRO A 224 11.82 6.04 -3.65
CA PRO A 224 11.87 6.62 -4.98
C PRO A 224 13.12 6.19 -5.76
N GLY A 225 12.94 5.76 -7.01
CA GLY A 225 14.03 5.27 -7.87
C GLY A 225 14.45 3.82 -7.60
N GLY A 226 14.02 3.22 -6.48
CA GLY A 226 14.08 1.77 -6.28
C GLY A 226 12.96 1.11 -7.07
N GLY A 227 13.25 0.09 -7.88
CA GLY A 227 12.18 -0.61 -8.62
C GLY A 227 11.19 -1.27 -7.66
N GLY A 228 9.95 -0.81 -7.66
CA GLY A 228 8.87 -1.29 -6.78
C GLY A 228 8.27 -2.60 -7.25
N ALA A 229 9.10 -3.64 -7.39
CA ALA A 229 8.70 -5.04 -7.48
C ALA A 229 9.96 -5.88 -7.71
N LYS A 230 10.52 -6.44 -6.64
CA LYS A 230 10.98 -7.83 -6.73
C LYS A 230 9.79 -8.70 -6.38
N GLY A 231 8.89 -8.88 -7.35
CA GLY A 231 7.77 -9.79 -7.21
C GLY A 231 8.31 -11.18 -6.91
N GLY A 232 7.93 -11.72 -5.74
CA GLY A 232 8.06 -13.14 -5.47
C GLY A 232 7.26 -13.92 -6.50
N ALA A 233 7.97 -14.78 -7.22
CA ALA A 233 7.39 -15.94 -7.91
C ALA A 233 7.42 -17.13 -6.95
#